data_AF-A0A9E6F225-F1
#
_entry.id   AF-A0A9E6F225-F1
#
_cell.length_a   1.000
_cell.length_b   1.000
_cell.length_c   1.000
_cell.angle_alpha   90.00
_cell.angle_beta   90.00
_cell.angle_gamma   90.00
#
_symmetry.space_group_name_H-M   'P 1'
#
loop_
_entity.id
_entity.type
_entity.pdbx_description
1 polymer ?
#
loop_
_entity_poly.entity_id
_entity_poly.type
_entity_poly.pdbx_seq_one_letter_code
_entity_poly.pdbx_strand_id
1 'polypeptide(L)'
;MELKVLNIKGAETGEVVTLNDEIFAVEVSEHAMYLDVKAILANRRQGTHKAKTRAEVRGGGRKPYRQKGTGNARQGSTRSGLMVGGGTIFGPQPRTYEQKVNRKVKQLARRSALSAKAAAGQIVVVEDFSFEAIKTRPVADMLKNLGLAEKKTLLLMPFHDSVVSTSGRNIEKLNVMVAEQASTYDILNSQAVLFQKAALQKIEETLG
;
A
#
# COMPACT_ATOMS: atom_id res chain seq x y z
N MET A 1 -10.13 -18.53 17.12
CA MET A 1 -10.96 -17.43 17.73
C MET A 1 -12.36 -17.44 17.10
N GLU A 2 -13.43 -17.15 17.84
CA GLU A 2 -14.81 -17.11 17.30
C GLU A 2 -15.31 -15.67 17.10
N LEU A 3 -15.92 -15.39 15.95
CA LEU A 3 -16.54 -14.11 15.63
C LEU A 3 -17.99 -14.31 15.20
N LYS A 4 -18.87 -13.41 15.65
CA LYS A 4 -20.26 -13.38 15.23
C LYS A 4 -20.36 -12.79 13.82
N VAL A 5 -21.26 -13.34 13.01
CA VAL A 5 -21.59 -12.78 11.70
C VAL A 5 -22.71 -11.74 11.84
N LEU A 6 -22.47 -10.56 11.28
CA LEU A 6 -23.45 -9.49 11.21
C LEU A 6 -24.10 -9.44 9.83
N ASN A 7 -25.32 -8.90 9.75
CA ASN A 7 -25.92 -8.55 8.48
C ASN A 7 -25.58 -7.10 8.07
N ILE A 8 -26.00 -6.69 6.87
CA ILE A 8 -25.78 -5.32 6.34
C ILE A 8 -26.41 -4.23 7.24
N LYS A 9 -27.42 -4.60 8.05
CA LYS A 9 -28.10 -3.71 9.00
C LYS A 9 -27.41 -3.68 10.38
N GLY A 10 -26.31 -4.40 10.57
CA GLY A 10 -25.57 -4.47 11.84
C GLY A 10 -26.21 -5.36 12.91
N ALA A 11 -27.23 -6.14 12.57
CA ALA A 11 -27.81 -7.12 13.49
C ALA A 11 -27.09 -8.48 13.38
N GLU A 12 -27.01 -9.18 14.50
CA GLU A 12 -26.43 -10.53 14.56
C GLU A 12 -27.33 -11.51 13.80
N THR A 13 -26.76 -12.33 12.91
CA THR A 13 -27.52 -13.36 12.16
C THR A 13 -27.69 -14.65 12.95
N GLY A 14 -27.03 -14.76 14.12
CA GLY A 14 -26.97 -15.98 14.94
C GLY A 14 -25.89 -16.96 14.48
N GLU A 15 -25.24 -16.72 13.34
CA GLU A 15 -24.10 -17.52 12.88
C GLU A 15 -22.80 -17.07 13.55
N VAL A 16 -21.96 -18.05 13.88
CA VAL A 16 -20.62 -17.85 14.42
C VAL A 16 -19.61 -18.47 13.46
N VAL A 17 -18.54 -17.74 13.16
CA VAL A 17 -17.43 -18.22 12.34
C VAL A 17 -16.21 -18.39 13.22
N THR A 18 -15.63 -19.59 13.17
CA THR A 18 -14.34 -19.89 13.81
C THR A 18 -13.22 -19.51 12.86
N LEU A 19 -12.39 -18.55 13.25
CA LEU A 19 -11.19 -18.16 12.52
C LEU A 19 -10.06 -19.17 12.77
N ASN A 20 -9.34 -19.55 11.71
CA ASN A 20 -8.16 -20.40 11.81
C ASN A 20 -7.03 -19.72 12.62
N ASP A 21 -6.63 -20.37 13.72
CA ASP A 21 -5.61 -19.86 14.63
C ASP A 21 -4.22 -19.76 13.97
N GLU A 22 -3.93 -20.57 12.94
CA GLU A 22 -2.67 -20.50 12.18
C GLU A 22 -2.51 -19.22 11.33
N ILE A 23 -3.57 -18.43 11.18
CA ILE A 23 -3.58 -17.19 10.39
C ILE A 23 -3.92 -16.00 11.28
N PHE A 24 -4.88 -16.15 12.18
CA PHE A 24 -5.42 -15.08 13.02
C PHE A 24 -4.94 -15.09 14.47
N ALA A 25 -4.16 -16.10 14.89
CA ALA A 25 -3.59 -16.19 16.24
C ALA A 25 -2.08 -16.51 16.23
N VAL A 26 -1.37 -16.14 15.17
CA VAL A 26 0.10 -16.30 15.07
C VAL A 26 0.81 -15.26 15.91
N GLU A 27 1.97 -15.62 16.45
CA GLU A 27 2.88 -14.66 17.09
C GLU A 27 3.22 -13.51 16.11
N VAL A 28 2.96 -12.28 16.54
CA VAL A 28 3.07 -11.10 15.69
C VAL A 28 4.54 -10.74 15.51
N SER A 29 5.06 -10.87 14.28
CA SER A 29 6.41 -10.46 13.92
C SER A 29 6.41 -9.02 13.39
N GLU A 30 6.71 -8.06 14.27
CA GLU A 30 6.80 -6.64 13.90
C GLU A 30 7.86 -6.37 12.82
N HIS A 31 8.99 -7.08 12.89
CA HIS A 31 10.07 -6.90 11.92
C HIS A 31 9.68 -7.37 10.51
N ALA A 32 9.00 -8.53 10.40
CA ALA A 32 8.51 -9.02 9.13
C ALA A 32 7.49 -8.05 8.51
N MET A 33 6.57 -7.53 9.33
CA MET A 33 5.60 -6.51 8.90
C MET A 33 6.29 -5.23 8.41
N TYR A 34 7.26 -4.72 9.16
CA TYR A 34 8.05 -3.54 8.76
C TYR A 34 8.77 -3.74 7.43
N LEU A 35 9.47 -4.87 7.26
CA LEU A 35 10.22 -5.15 6.03
C LEU A 35 9.30 -5.21 4.81
N ASP A 36 8.15 -5.87 4.92
CA ASP A 36 7.22 -5.99 3.81
C ASP A 36 6.57 -4.64 3.47
N VAL A 37 6.13 -3.88 4.48
CA VAL A 37 5.59 -2.52 4.26
C VAL A 37 6.62 -1.60 3.63
N LYS A 38 7.86 -1.61 4.13
CA LYS A 38 8.96 -0.81 3.57
C LYS A 38 9.21 -1.18 2.11
N ALA A 39 9.23 -2.47 1.78
CA ALA A 39 9.40 -2.94 0.42
C ALA A 39 8.24 -2.51 -0.48
N ILE A 40 6.99 -2.65 -0.03
CA ILE A 40 5.80 -2.18 -0.77
C ILE A 40 5.91 -0.68 -1.07
N LEU A 41 6.24 0.14 -0.07
CA LEU A 41 6.37 1.59 -0.23
C LEU A 41 7.56 1.98 -1.11
N ALA A 42 8.67 1.24 -1.07
CA ALA A 42 9.80 1.46 -1.96
C ALA A 42 9.44 1.12 -3.43
N ASN A 43 8.74 0.00 -3.64
CA ASN A 43 8.34 -0.48 -4.97
C ASN A 43 7.30 0.43 -5.64
N ARG A 44 6.51 1.19 -4.87
CA ARG A 44 5.57 2.20 -5.39
C ARG A 44 6.27 3.45 -5.94
N ARG A 45 7.57 3.65 -5.71
CA ARG A 45 8.30 4.85 -6.15
C ARG A 45 8.75 4.76 -7.60
N GLN A 46 8.49 5.82 -8.35
CA GLN A 46 9.02 6.00 -9.69
C GLN A 46 10.33 6.82 -9.64
N GLY A 47 11.43 6.24 -10.12
CA GLY A 47 12.74 6.90 -10.14
C GLY A 47 13.04 7.66 -11.42
N THR A 48 12.15 8.57 -11.84
CA THR A 48 12.26 9.34 -13.10
C THR A 48 13.00 10.67 -12.97
N HIS A 49 13.71 10.90 -11.87
CA HIS A 49 14.45 12.13 -11.62
C HIS A 49 15.82 12.10 -12.30
N LYS A 50 16.19 13.20 -12.98
CA LYS A 50 17.51 13.37 -13.57
C LYS A 50 17.98 14.83 -13.50
N ALA A 51 19.25 15.02 -13.15
CA ALA A 51 19.95 16.29 -13.31
C ALA A 51 21.03 16.18 -14.40
N LYS A 52 21.21 17.25 -15.19
CA LYS A 52 22.23 17.27 -16.25
C LYS A 52 23.61 17.32 -15.63
N THR A 53 24.41 16.31 -15.93
CA THR A 53 25.84 16.31 -15.63
C THR A 53 26.57 17.30 -16.55
N ARG A 54 27.84 17.63 -16.22
CA ARG A 54 28.70 18.49 -17.06
C ARG A 54 28.71 18.08 -18.54
N ALA A 55 28.65 16.78 -18.81
CA ALA A 55 28.69 16.24 -20.17
C ALA A 55 27.39 16.50 -20.96
N GLU A 56 26.26 16.56 -20.27
CA GLU A 56 24.92 16.70 -20.85
C GLU A 56 24.49 18.16 -21.01
N VAL A 57 25.18 19.10 -20.35
CA VAL A 57 24.96 20.54 -20.55
C VAL A 57 25.44 20.93 -21.96
N ARG A 58 24.56 21.57 -22.72
CA ARG A 58 24.85 22.11 -24.04
C ARG A 58 25.83 23.28 -23.89
N GLY A 59 27.01 23.15 -24.47
CA GLY A 59 28.07 24.16 -24.41
C GLY A 59 29.41 23.64 -24.90
N GLY A 60 30.41 24.52 -24.95
CA GLY A 60 31.74 24.20 -25.49
C GLY A 60 32.63 23.39 -24.53
N GLY A 61 33.59 22.65 -25.11
CA GLY A 61 34.73 22.06 -24.40
C GLY A 61 35.99 22.94 -24.43
N ARG A 62 35.96 24.06 -25.16
CA ARG A 62 37.09 24.98 -25.26
C ARG A 62 37.34 25.65 -23.91
N LYS A 63 38.61 25.73 -23.55
CA LYS A 63 39.06 26.45 -22.38
C LYS A 63 38.70 27.95 -22.49
N PRO A 64 38.06 28.56 -21.48
CA PRO A 64 37.63 29.95 -21.57
C PRO A 64 38.79 30.94 -21.80
N TYR A 65 39.96 30.66 -21.22
CA TYR A 65 41.18 31.46 -21.39
C TYR A 65 42.45 30.63 -21.18
N ARG A 66 43.61 31.21 -21.53
CA ARG A 66 44.95 30.59 -21.41
C ARG A 66 45.30 30.18 -19.97
N GLN A 67 46.19 29.19 -19.80
CA GLN A 67 46.52 28.61 -18.49
C GLN A 67 47.21 29.58 -17.50
N LYS A 68 47.93 30.58 -18.01
CA LYS A 68 48.69 31.58 -17.24
C LYS A 68 48.64 32.95 -17.94
N GLY A 69 48.97 34.02 -17.21
CA GLY A 69 49.07 35.38 -17.75
C GLY A 69 47.75 36.14 -17.91
N THR A 70 46.69 35.73 -17.23
CA THR A 70 45.35 36.35 -17.32
C THR A 70 44.88 37.03 -16.03
N GLY A 71 45.59 36.85 -14.90
CA GLY A 71 45.15 37.34 -13.58
C GLY A 71 43.97 36.58 -12.96
N ASN A 72 43.17 35.88 -13.77
CA ASN A 72 42.01 35.09 -13.32
C ASN A 72 42.41 33.71 -12.75
N ALA A 73 41.55 33.16 -11.87
CA ALA A 73 41.66 31.76 -11.41
C ALA A 73 41.65 30.78 -12.59
N ARG A 74 42.32 29.63 -12.53
CA ARG A 74 42.38 28.71 -13.69
C ARG A 74 41.06 27.99 -13.93
N GLN A 75 40.59 27.94 -15.18
CA GLN A 75 39.36 27.25 -15.57
C GLN A 75 39.56 26.28 -16.74
N GLY A 76 38.81 25.18 -16.73
CA GLY A 76 38.84 24.15 -17.79
C GLY A 76 37.72 24.29 -18.82
N SER A 77 36.49 24.56 -18.40
CA SER A 77 35.31 24.67 -19.26
C SER A 77 34.22 25.51 -18.59
N THR A 78 33.41 26.21 -19.38
CA THR A 78 32.24 26.95 -18.91
C THR A 78 31.12 26.05 -18.38
N ARG A 79 31.12 24.75 -18.72
CA ARG A 79 30.11 23.78 -18.27
C ARG A 79 30.38 23.19 -16.88
N SER A 80 31.50 23.56 -16.24
CA SER A 80 31.86 23.07 -14.90
C SER A 80 30.75 23.37 -13.90
N GLY A 81 30.45 22.44 -12.98
CA GLY A 81 29.41 22.65 -11.96
C GLY A 81 29.71 23.76 -10.95
N LEU A 82 30.94 24.27 -10.93
CA LEU A 82 31.31 25.47 -10.16
C LEU A 82 30.86 26.78 -10.84
N MET A 83 30.50 26.73 -12.13
CA MET A 83 30.07 27.89 -12.91
C MET A 83 28.55 28.02 -12.91
N VAL A 84 28.05 29.25 -12.99
CA VAL A 84 26.62 29.53 -13.20
C VAL A 84 26.18 28.91 -14.53
N GLY A 85 25.09 28.14 -14.51
CA GLY A 85 24.60 27.40 -15.69
C GLY A 85 25.42 26.15 -16.05
N GLY A 86 26.40 25.77 -15.22
CA GLY A 86 27.15 24.53 -15.34
C GLY A 86 26.36 23.28 -14.95
N GLY A 87 26.95 22.11 -15.14
CA GLY A 87 26.31 20.83 -14.83
C GLY A 87 26.27 20.51 -13.32
N THR A 88 25.24 19.81 -12.87
CA THR A 88 25.08 19.41 -11.47
C THR A 88 26.07 18.29 -11.10
N ILE A 89 26.77 18.45 -9.97
CA ILE A 89 27.67 17.43 -9.41
C ILE A 89 26.86 16.55 -8.45
N PHE A 90 26.94 15.22 -8.62
CA PHE A 90 26.20 14.22 -7.84
C PHE A 90 24.68 14.47 -7.75
N GLY A 91 24.11 14.98 -8.84
CA GLY A 91 22.67 15.18 -8.93
C GLY A 91 21.89 13.86 -9.04
N PRO A 92 20.56 13.92 -8.87
CA PRO A 92 19.66 12.78 -9.03
C PRO A 92 19.86 12.07 -10.38
N GLN A 93 19.83 10.74 -10.37
CA GLN A 93 19.86 9.89 -11.56
C GLN A 93 18.70 8.92 -11.54
N PRO A 94 18.14 8.57 -12.73
CA PRO A 94 17.09 7.58 -12.79
C PRO A 94 17.56 6.25 -12.21
N ARG A 95 16.77 5.67 -11.31
CA ARG A 95 17.11 4.42 -10.62
C ARG A 95 15.87 3.62 -10.25
N THR A 96 16.07 2.34 -10.01
CA THR A 96 15.04 1.46 -9.47
C THR A 96 15.10 1.47 -7.94
N TYR A 97 13.92 1.57 -7.31
CA TYR A 97 13.76 1.51 -5.85
C TYR A 97 13.34 0.13 -5.34
N GLU A 98 13.26 -0.85 -6.24
CA GLU A 98 12.73 -2.18 -5.96
C GLU A 98 13.50 -2.89 -4.83
N GLN A 99 12.75 -3.43 -3.88
CA GLN A 99 13.25 -4.24 -2.78
C GLN A 99 12.56 -5.60 -2.80
N LYS A 100 13.36 -6.66 -2.94
CA LYS A 100 12.86 -8.04 -2.88
C LYS A 100 12.80 -8.53 -1.44
N VAL A 101 11.65 -9.08 -1.07
CA VAL A 101 11.42 -9.78 0.20
C VAL A 101 11.01 -11.23 -0.11
N ASN A 102 11.54 -12.19 0.66
CA ASN A 102 11.26 -13.61 0.46
C ASN A 102 9.77 -13.93 0.65
N ARG A 103 9.23 -14.84 -0.17
CA ARG A 103 7.79 -15.18 -0.16
C ARG A 103 7.28 -15.60 1.22
N LYS A 104 8.05 -16.44 1.95
CA LYS A 104 7.70 -16.87 3.31
C LYS A 104 7.61 -15.70 4.30
N VAL A 105 8.50 -14.72 4.17
CA VAL A 105 8.47 -13.51 5.02
C VAL A 105 7.26 -12.65 4.69
N LYS A 106 6.86 -12.54 3.42
CA LYS A 106 5.62 -11.85 3.02
C LYS A 106 4.36 -12.54 3.55
N GLN A 107 4.33 -13.86 3.54
CA GLN A 107 3.23 -14.63 4.12
C GLN A 107 3.18 -14.45 5.64
N LEU A 108 4.32 -14.54 6.33
CA LEU A 108 4.43 -14.28 7.76
C LEU A 108 3.95 -12.86 8.11
N ALA A 109 4.39 -11.84 7.36
CA ALA A 109 3.97 -10.46 7.56
C ALA A 109 2.45 -10.29 7.45
N ARG A 110 1.81 -10.92 6.46
CA ARG A 110 0.35 -10.90 6.30
C ARG A 110 -0.37 -11.61 7.45
N ARG A 111 0.08 -12.81 7.85
CA ARG A 111 -0.46 -13.55 9.01
C ARG A 111 -0.33 -12.73 10.29
N SER A 112 0.84 -12.15 10.56
CA SER A 112 1.07 -11.27 11.71
C SER A 112 0.20 -10.02 11.69
N ALA A 113 -0.03 -9.41 10.53
CA ALA A 113 -0.92 -8.24 10.41
C ALA A 113 -2.39 -8.61 10.70
N LEU A 114 -2.89 -9.74 10.19
CA LEU A 114 -4.23 -10.24 10.48
C LEU A 114 -4.38 -10.63 11.95
N SER A 115 -3.39 -11.31 12.52
CA SER A 115 -3.37 -11.68 13.94
C SER A 115 -3.40 -10.45 14.85
N ALA A 116 -2.63 -9.40 14.52
CA ALA A 116 -2.67 -8.13 15.25
C ALA A 116 -4.05 -7.45 15.18
N LYS A 117 -4.73 -7.50 14.02
CA LYS A 117 -6.09 -6.99 13.86
C LYS A 117 -7.12 -7.80 14.63
N ALA A 118 -7.00 -9.12 14.64
CA ALA A 118 -7.86 -10.03 15.39
C ALA A 118 -7.72 -9.77 16.90
N ALA A 119 -6.49 -9.73 17.42
CA ALA A 119 -6.20 -9.45 18.82
C ALA A 119 -6.73 -8.09 19.29
N ALA A 120 -6.75 -7.08 18.41
CA ALA A 120 -7.30 -5.76 18.69
C ALA A 120 -8.84 -5.66 18.53
N GLY A 121 -9.54 -6.75 18.17
CA GLY A 121 -10.99 -6.73 17.93
C GLY A 121 -11.39 -5.86 16.72
N GLN A 122 -10.49 -5.69 15.76
CA GLN A 122 -10.67 -4.82 14.58
C GLN A 122 -11.19 -5.57 13.35
N ILE A 123 -11.55 -6.85 13.50
CA ILE A 123 -12.09 -7.68 12.45
C ILE A 123 -13.61 -7.77 12.62
N VAL A 124 -14.34 -7.47 11.55
CA VAL A 124 -15.80 -7.61 11.48
C VAL A 124 -16.13 -8.55 10.34
N VAL A 125 -17.04 -9.50 10.59
CA VAL A 125 -17.51 -10.45 9.57
C VAL A 125 -18.97 -10.15 9.26
N VAL A 126 -19.28 -10.02 7.98
CA VAL A 126 -20.62 -9.80 7.47
C VAL A 126 -21.02 -10.94 6.55
N GLU A 127 -22.32 -11.24 6.53
CA GLU A 127 -22.91 -12.16 5.55
C GLU A 127 -22.54 -11.78 4.11
N ASP A 128 -22.54 -12.76 3.20
CA ASP A 128 -22.28 -12.46 1.80
C ASP A 128 -23.42 -11.61 1.24
N PHE A 129 -23.08 -10.50 0.60
CA PHE A 129 -24.05 -9.57 0.02
C PHE A 129 -23.64 -9.14 -1.37
N SER A 130 -24.64 -8.74 -2.15
CA SER A 130 -24.47 -8.11 -3.46
C SER A 130 -25.44 -6.92 -3.59
N PHE A 131 -25.13 -6.01 -4.50
CA PHE A 131 -26.01 -4.90 -4.84
C PHE A 131 -26.45 -5.03 -6.30
N GLU A 132 -27.72 -4.74 -6.58
CA GLU A 132 -28.26 -4.81 -7.94
C GLU A 132 -27.83 -3.60 -8.80
N ALA A 133 -27.56 -2.45 -8.17
CA ALA A 133 -27.26 -1.20 -8.85
C ALA A 133 -26.07 -0.49 -8.22
N ILE A 134 -25.30 0.22 -9.05
CA ILE A 134 -24.15 1.02 -8.61
C ILE A 134 -24.67 2.25 -7.86
N LYS A 135 -24.68 2.20 -6.52
CA LYS A 135 -25.14 3.28 -5.65
C LYS A 135 -24.25 3.35 -4.42
N THR A 136 -23.73 4.54 -4.13
CA THR A 136 -22.87 4.81 -2.98
C THR A 136 -23.64 4.79 -1.65
N ARG A 137 -24.90 5.22 -1.67
CA ARG A 137 -25.73 5.37 -0.47
C ARG A 137 -25.92 4.05 0.32
N PRO A 138 -26.30 2.92 -0.30
CA PRO A 138 -26.37 1.63 0.41
C PRO A 138 -25.06 1.23 1.10
N VAL A 139 -23.90 1.51 0.48
CA VAL A 139 -22.59 1.21 1.08
C VAL A 139 -22.30 2.13 2.27
N ALA A 140 -22.62 3.42 2.16
CA ALA A 140 -22.47 4.36 3.27
C ALA A 140 -23.40 4.01 4.45
N ASP A 141 -24.64 3.62 4.16
CA ASP A 141 -25.61 3.18 5.17
C ASP A 141 -25.14 1.89 5.86
N MET A 142 -24.59 0.92 5.11
CA MET A 142 -23.97 -0.29 5.66
C MET A 142 -22.83 0.04 6.62
N LEU A 143 -21.89 0.91 6.22
CA LEU A 143 -20.79 1.31 7.09
C LEU A 143 -21.28 2.02 8.37
N LYS A 144 -22.34 2.82 8.27
CA LYS A 144 -22.95 3.48 9.42
C LYS A 144 -23.58 2.48 10.37
N ASN A 145 -24.35 1.52 9.85
CA ASN A 145 -25.00 0.47 10.64
C ASN A 145 -23.99 -0.41 11.38
N LEU A 146 -22.84 -0.68 10.77
CA LEU A 146 -21.75 -1.45 11.36
C LEU A 146 -20.87 -0.64 12.32
N GLY A 147 -21.13 0.66 12.51
CA GLY A 147 -20.31 1.54 13.36
C GLY A 147 -18.91 1.82 12.78
N LEU A 148 -18.76 1.70 11.46
CA LEU A 148 -17.51 1.84 10.73
C LEU A 148 -17.42 3.14 9.91
N ALA A 149 -18.47 3.97 9.89
CA ALA A 149 -18.52 5.20 9.08
C ALA A 149 -17.32 6.14 9.31
N GLU A 150 -16.87 6.27 10.56
CA GLU A 150 -15.74 7.16 10.89
C GLU A 150 -14.37 6.49 10.82
N LYS A 151 -14.34 5.15 10.69
CA LYS A 151 -13.12 4.35 10.71
C LYS A 151 -12.65 4.03 9.30
N LYS A 152 -11.34 4.06 9.11
CA LYS A 152 -10.75 3.62 7.84
C LYS A 152 -10.93 2.10 7.69
N THR A 153 -11.76 1.67 6.75
CA THR A 153 -12.22 0.29 6.65
C THR A 153 -11.71 -0.35 5.37
N LEU A 154 -11.16 -1.56 5.48
CA LEU A 154 -10.83 -2.41 4.35
C LEU A 154 -11.92 -3.48 4.19
N LEU A 155 -12.72 -3.40 3.13
CA LEU A 155 -13.69 -4.42 2.77
C LEU A 155 -13.02 -5.46 1.88
N LEU A 156 -13.06 -6.73 2.32
CA LEU A 156 -12.51 -7.87 1.62
C LEU A 156 -13.64 -8.76 1.09
N MET A 157 -13.66 -8.90 -0.23
CA MET A 157 -14.63 -9.71 -0.98
C MET A 157 -13.99 -11.00 -1.50
N PRO A 158 -14.76 -12.09 -1.70
CA PRO A 158 -14.24 -13.35 -2.23
C PRO A 158 -13.84 -13.24 -3.71
N PHE A 159 -14.56 -12.44 -4.50
CA PHE A 159 -14.31 -12.20 -5.92
C PHE A 159 -14.50 -10.73 -6.26
N HIS A 160 -14.09 -10.34 -7.47
CA HIS A 160 -14.27 -8.97 -7.93
C HIS A 160 -15.74 -8.72 -8.34
N ASP A 161 -16.48 -8.03 -7.48
CA ASP A 161 -17.78 -7.47 -7.80
C ASP A 161 -17.63 -5.99 -8.21
N SER A 162 -17.92 -5.71 -9.49
CA SER A 162 -17.81 -4.36 -10.06
C SER A 162 -18.83 -3.39 -9.47
N VAL A 163 -20.00 -3.88 -9.06
CA VAL A 163 -21.08 -3.06 -8.48
C VAL A 163 -20.67 -2.59 -7.09
N VAL A 164 -20.22 -3.52 -6.24
CA VAL A 164 -19.77 -3.19 -4.88
C VAL A 164 -18.49 -2.33 -4.92
N SER A 165 -17.51 -2.72 -5.75
CA SER A 165 -16.25 -1.97 -5.89
C SER A 165 -16.46 -0.54 -6.37
N THR A 166 -17.33 -0.34 -7.37
CA THR A 166 -17.62 1.01 -7.90
C THR A 166 -18.47 1.83 -6.93
N SER A 167 -19.41 1.19 -6.23
CA SER A 167 -20.25 1.84 -5.21
C SER A 167 -19.44 2.31 -4.00
N GLY A 168 -18.39 1.59 -3.62
CA GLY A 168 -17.51 1.96 -2.51
C GLY A 168 -16.40 2.97 -2.88
N ARG A 169 -16.06 3.10 -4.16
CA ARG A 169 -14.86 3.84 -4.63
C ARG A 169 -14.80 5.31 -4.19
N ASN A 170 -15.96 5.97 -4.07
CA ASN A 170 -16.03 7.40 -3.73
C ASN A 170 -16.03 7.68 -2.22
N ILE A 171 -16.04 6.63 -1.37
CA ILE A 171 -16.05 6.79 0.08
C ILE A 171 -14.59 6.83 0.56
N GLU A 172 -14.09 8.00 0.98
CA GLU A 172 -12.67 8.21 1.31
C GLU A 172 -12.10 7.24 2.36
N LYS A 173 -12.93 6.85 3.33
CA LYS A 173 -12.54 5.96 4.43
C LYS A 173 -12.69 4.48 4.09
N LEU A 174 -13.22 4.13 2.92
CA LEU A 174 -13.43 2.75 2.50
C LEU A 174 -12.45 2.37 1.39
N ASN A 175 -11.77 1.24 1.57
CA ASN A 175 -11.07 0.59 0.47
C ASN A 175 -11.70 -0.79 0.23
N VAL A 176 -12.08 -1.08 -1.01
CA VAL A 176 -12.70 -2.36 -1.39
C VAL A 176 -11.69 -3.15 -2.21
N MET A 177 -11.36 -4.37 -1.76
CA MET A 177 -10.39 -5.24 -2.41
C MET A 177 -10.88 -6.69 -2.42
N VAL A 178 -10.35 -7.49 -3.34
CA VAL A 178 -10.49 -8.95 -3.29
C VAL A 178 -9.54 -9.47 -2.21
N ALA A 179 -10.01 -10.44 -1.40
CA ALA A 179 -9.25 -11.02 -0.29
C ALA A 179 -7.83 -11.45 -0.69
N GLU A 180 -7.68 -12.12 -1.83
CA GLU A 180 -6.38 -12.61 -2.33
C GLU A 180 -5.36 -11.49 -2.63
N GLN A 181 -5.86 -10.30 -2.98
CA GLN A 181 -5.04 -9.16 -3.37
C GLN A 181 -4.64 -8.27 -2.19
N ALA A 182 -5.19 -8.53 -0.99
CA ALA A 182 -4.89 -7.74 0.19
C ALA A 182 -3.40 -7.86 0.56
N SER A 183 -2.71 -6.72 0.57
CA SER A 183 -1.31 -6.65 1.00
C SER A 183 -1.20 -6.37 2.51
N THR A 184 -0.04 -6.65 3.09
CA THR A 184 0.26 -6.31 4.49
C THR A 184 0.05 -4.81 4.76
N TYR A 185 0.39 -3.95 3.78
CA TYR A 185 0.18 -2.52 3.87
C TYR A 185 -1.31 -2.17 3.98
N ASP A 186 -2.16 -2.78 3.16
CA ASP A 186 -3.59 -2.43 3.12
C ASP A 186 -4.28 -2.82 4.43
N ILE A 187 -3.92 -3.98 4.99
CA ILE A 187 -4.41 -4.46 6.28
C ILE A 187 -3.97 -3.49 7.40
N LEU A 188 -2.68 -3.14 7.47
CA LEU A 188 -2.16 -2.26 8.52
C LEU A 188 -2.65 -0.81 8.40
N ASN A 189 -2.86 -0.32 7.19
CA ASN A 189 -3.34 1.04 6.90
C ASN A 189 -4.84 1.21 7.22
N SER A 190 -5.58 0.11 7.42
CA SER A 190 -6.98 0.13 7.84
C SER A 190 -7.09 0.11 9.37
N GLN A 191 -8.12 0.76 9.93
CA GLN A 191 -8.48 0.67 11.35
C GLN A 191 -9.40 -0.51 11.62
N ALA A 192 -10.23 -0.90 10.66
CA ALA A 192 -11.08 -2.09 10.72
C ALA A 192 -11.00 -2.87 9.41
N VAL A 193 -11.03 -4.20 9.51
CA VAL A 193 -11.09 -5.10 8.36
C VAL A 193 -12.45 -5.77 8.36
N LEU A 194 -13.20 -5.54 7.28
CA LEU A 194 -14.53 -6.06 7.07
C LEU A 194 -14.46 -7.22 6.08
N PHE A 195 -14.78 -8.42 6.52
CA PHE A 195 -14.81 -9.61 5.68
C PHE A 195 -16.24 -9.95 5.29
N GLN A 196 -16.45 -10.25 4.01
CA GLN A 196 -17.55 -11.14 3.63
C GLN A 196 -17.23 -12.57 4.07
N LYS A 197 -18.23 -13.35 4.47
CA LYS A 197 -18.05 -14.72 4.97
C LYS A 197 -17.26 -15.59 3.99
N ALA A 198 -17.60 -15.56 2.70
CA ALA A 198 -16.87 -16.31 1.67
C ALA A 198 -15.43 -15.81 1.45
N ALA A 199 -15.13 -14.55 1.79
CA ALA A 199 -13.78 -13.99 1.66
C ALA A 199 -12.79 -14.58 2.69
N LEU A 200 -13.28 -15.03 3.86
CA LEU A 200 -12.45 -15.71 4.86
C LEU A 200 -11.87 -17.01 4.32
N GLN A 201 -12.68 -17.81 3.62
CA GLN A 201 -12.22 -19.06 2.98
C GLN A 201 -11.09 -18.80 1.98
N LYS A 202 -11.17 -17.71 1.22
CA LYS A 202 -10.11 -17.31 0.27
C LYS A 202 -8.80 -16.91 0.94
N ILE A 203 -8.88 -16.25 2.09
CA ILE A 203 -7.69 -15.97 2.89
C ILE A 203 -7.08 -17.27 3.42
N GLU A 204 -7.90 -18.19 3.91
CA GLU A 204 -7.46 -19.50 4.40
C GLU A 204 -6.81 -20.34 3.29
N GLU A 205 -7.35 -20.35 2.08
CA GLU A 205 -6.71 -21.03 0.92
C GLU A 205 -5.36 -20.41 0.54
N THR A 206 -5.20 -19.10 0.72
CA THR A 206 -3.99 -18.37 0.28
C THR A 206 -2.88 -18.35 1.33
N LEU A 207 -3.27 -18.32 2.61
CA LEU A 207 -2.40 -18.17 3.76
C LEU A 207 -2.37 -19.39 4.67
N GLY A 208 -3.18 -20.42 4.43
CA GLY A 208 -3.01 -21.75 5.04
C GLY A 208 -1.80 -22.50 4.52
#